data_AF-A0AAI8AUX2-F1
#
_entry.id   AF-A0AAI8AUX2-F1
#
_cell.length_a   1.000
_cell.length_b   1.000
_cell.length_c   1.000
_cell.angle_alpha   90.00
_cell.angle_beta   90.00
_cell.angle_gamma   90.00
#
_symmetry.space_group_name_H-M   'P 1'
#
loop_
_entity.id
_entity.type
_entity.pdbx_description
1 polymer ?
#
loop_
_entity_poly.entity_id
_entity_poly.type
_entity_poly.pdbx_seq_one_letter_code
_entity_poly.pdbx_strand_id
1 'polypeptide(L)'
;MYLSKIEGPAGSGKTTKLRKLAEEKRLENHILVAPQMSAEALKRAVRQLVWRGAKDLFIDECPKSLLDEIVEIVVDLPGSMHITLHVVVDPTPPAPSSRIVFDEFFAYQDERPGIREAGTQALARLVPVALRDTGQSRTVGRFLLGLYNGHEFPFTLTDLRSLDAGLFDDCIAVLRLDNVPELEVHEYLPKGRMIFNQLREYWG
;
A
#
# COMPACT_ATOMS: atom_id res chain seq x y z
N MET A 1 -15.75 7.78 28.76
CA MET A 1 -14.50 7.06 28.49
C MET A 1 -13.33 7.92 28.94
N TYR A 2 -12.35 7.33 29.62
CA TYR A 2 -11.08 7.95 29.99
C TYR A 2 -9.94 7.28 29.24
N LEU A 3 -9.01 8.06 28.71
CA LEU A 3 -7.85 7.56 28.00
C LEU A 3 -6.59 7.81 28.84
N SER A 4 -5.98 6.73 29.31
CA SER A 4 -4.73 6.74 30.06
C SER A 4 -3.59 6.32 29.14
N LYS A 5 -2.87 7.31 28.59
CA LYS A 5 -1.71 7.06 27.70
C LYS A 5 -0.45 6.91 28.53
N ILE A 6 0.29 5.83 28.32
CA ILE A 6 1.61 5.59 28.89
C ILE A 6 2.64 5.76 27.77
N GLU A 7 3.23 6.95 27.70
CA GLU A 7 4.22 7.35 26.68
C GLU A 7 5.64 7.46 27.27
N GLY A 8 6.66 7.41 26.41
CA GLY A 8 8.07 7.41 26.81
C GLY A 8 8.99 6.72 25.78
N PRO A 9 10.31 6.95 25.81
CA PRO A 9 11.25 6.38 24.84
C PRO A 9 11.35 4.84 24.94
N ALA A 10 11.91 4.18 23.93
CA ALA A 10 12.20 2.74 23.99
C ALA A 10 13.06 2.41 25.23
N GLY A 11 12.75 1.32 25.92
CA GLY A 11 13.45 0.93 27.15
C GLY A 11 13.06 1.69 28.42
N SER A 12 12.12 2.65 28.37
CA SER A 12 11.66 3.40 29.56
C SER A 12 10.75 2.62 30.54
N GLY A 13 10.55 1.32 30.30
CA GLY A 13 9.74 0.45 31.17
C GLY A 13 8.22 0.65 31.06
N LYS A 14 7.72 1.21 29.94
CA LYS A 14 6.27 1.46 29.71
C LYS A 14 5.43 0.20 29.83
N THR A 15 5.86 -0.87 29.16
CA THR A 15 5.21 -2.19 29.23
C THR A 15 5.19 -2.73 30.66
N THR A 16 6.27 -2.54 31.43
CA THR A 16 6.31 -2.91 32.85
C THR A 16 5.32 -2.10 33.69
N LYS A 17 5.19 -0.79 33.43
CA LYS A 17 4.19 0.07 34.10
C LYS A 17 2.77 -0.37 33.77
N LEU A 18 2.48 -0.67 32.50
CA LEU A 18 1.17 -1.17 32.08
C LEU A 18 0.83 -2.50 32.73
N ARG A 19 1.78 -3.46 32.73
CA ARG A 19 1.60 -4.78 33.36
C ARG A 19 1.39 -4.69 34.86
N LYS A 20 2.13 -3.82 35.56
CA LYS A 20 1.93 -3.58 37.00
C LYS A 20 0.54 -3.00 37.28
N LEU A 21 0.09 -2.05 36.46
CA LEU A 21 -1.26 -1.49 36.58
C LEU A 21 -2.36 -2.52 36.30
N ALA A 22 -2.13 -3.42 35.34
CA ALA A 22 -3.04 -4.54 35.06
C ALA A 22 -3.07 -5.53 36.23
N GLU A 23 -1.93 -5.83 36.84
CA GLU A 23 -1.81 -6.70 38.02
C GLU A 23 -2.53 -6.13 39.25
N GLU A 24 -2.38 -4.83 39.53
CA GLU A 24 -3.12 -4.13 40.59
C GLU A 24 -4.64 -4.24 40.41
N LYS A 25 -5.09 -4.37 39.15
CA LYS A 25 -6.49 -4.56 38.78
C LYS A 25 -6.90 -6.02 38.55
N ARG A 26 -5.99 -6.99 38.72
CA ARG A 26 -6.19 -8.44 38.44
C ARG A 26 -6.62 -8.74 37.00
N LEU A 27 -6.05 -8.00 36.05
CA LEU A 27 -6.33 -8.07 34.61
C LEU A 27 -5.07 -8.38 33.79
N GLU A 28 -4.02 -8.92 34.41
CA GLU A 28 -2.74 -9.24 33.77
C GLU A 28 -2.86 -10.19 32.58
N ASN A 29 -3.87 -11.08 32.58
CA ASN A 29 -4.16 -12.02 31.48
C ASN A 29 -5.08 -11.44 30.38
N HIS A 30 -5.51 -10.18 30.51
CA HIS A 30 -6.44 -9.52 29.58
C HIS A 30 -5.78 -8.37 28.79
N ILE A 31 -4.44 -8.35 28.75
CA ILE A 31 -3.68 -7.36 27.97
C ILE A 31 -3.73 -7.74 26.50
N LEU A 32 -4.26 -6.85 25.66
CA LEU A 32 -4.25 -7.00 24.22
C LEU A 32 -2.90 -6.50 23.68
N VAL A 33 -2.11 -7.38 23.08
CA VAL A 33 -0.81 -7.03 22.49
C VAL A 33 -1.00 -6.76 21.01
N ALA A 34 -0.98 -5.49 20.60
CA ALA A 34 -1.41 -5.10 19.26
C ALA A 34 -0.60 -5.77 18.11
N PRO A 35 0.74 -5.91 18.18
CA PRO A 35 1.52 -6.59 17.12
C PRO A 35 1.23 -8.08 16.93
N GLN A 36 0.60 -8.74 17.91
CA GLN A 36 0.28 -10.17 17.84
C GLN A 36 -1.05 -10.46 17.14
N MET A 37 -1.76 -9.42 16.67
CA MET A 37 -3.08 -9.53 16.08
C MET A 37 -3.24 -8.55 14.91
N SER A 38 -4.11 -8.88 13.96
CA SER A 38 -4.48 -7.93 12.92
C SER A 38 -5.28 -6.76 13.51
N ALA A 39 -5.25 -5.60 12.84
CA ALA A 39 -6.02 -4.42 13.28
C ALA A 39 -7.50 -4.74 13.51
N GLU A 40 -8.13 -5.49 12.59
CA GLU A 40 -9.51 -5.94 12.73
C GLU A 40 -9.73 -6.93 13.87
N ALA A 41 -8.75 -7.80 14.16
CA ALA A 41 -8.82 -8.69 15.31
C ALA A 41 -8.75 -7.92 16.63
N LEU A 42 -7.90 -6.87 16.72
CA LEU A 42 -7.81 -6.00 17.89
C LEU A 42 -9.11 -5.21 18.10
N LYS A 43 -9.63 -4.54 17.06
CA LYS A 43 -10.91 -3.82 17.11
C LYS A 43 -12.05 -4.72 17.57
N ARG A 44 -12.12 -5.94 17.04
CA ARG A 44 -13.12 -6.95 17.44
C ARG A 44 -12.96 -7.37 18.90
N ALA A 45 -11.75 -7.60 19.37
CA ALA A 45 -11.48 -7.95 20.78
C ALA A 45 -11.90 -6.81 21.72
N VAL A 46 -11.57 -5.57 21.37
CA VAL A 46 -12.01 -4.38 22.12
C VAL A 46 -13.54 -4.30 22.19
N ARG A 47 -14.24 -4.38 21.04
CA ARG A 47 -15.71 -4.39 21.00
C ARG A 47 -16.31 -5.46 21.91
N GLN A 48 -15.75 -6.67 21.85
CA GLN A 48 -16.22 -7.79 22.66
C GLN A 48 -16.04 -7.56 24.17
N LEU A 49 -14.91 -6.99 24.60
CA LEU A 49 -14.66 -6.69 26.00
C LEU A 49 -15.56 -5.58 26.51
N VAL A 50 -15.76 -4.53 25.71
CA VAL A 50 -16.70 -3.44 26.03
C VAL A 50 -18.11 -3.97 26.20
N TRP A 51 -18.59 -4.80 25.26
CA TRP A 51 -19.93 -5.42 25.34
C TRP A 51 -20.09 -6.35 26.54
N ARG A 52 -18.99 -6.97 27.01
CA ARG A 52 -18.96 -7.78 28.23
C ARG A 52 -18.92 -6.94 29.52
N GLY A 53 -18.90 -5.61 29.41
CA GLY A 53 -18.92 -4.69 30.54
C GLY A 53 -17.54 -4.43 31.15
N ALA A 54 -16.46 -4.58 30.37
CA ALA A 54 -15.12 -4.25 30.85
C ALA A 54 -15.03 -2.76 31.23
N LYS A 55 -14.50 -2.49 32.43
CA LYS A 55 -14.26 -1.13 32.94
C LYS A 55 -12.85 -0.61 32.64
N ASP A 56 -11.91 -1.54 32.52
CA ASP A 56 -10.51 -1.27 32.22
C ASP A 56 -10.10 -2.13 31.02
N LEU A 57 -9.52 -1.48 30.02
CA LEU A 57 -8.96 -2.12 28.83
C LEU A 57 -7.46 -1.84 28.81
N PHE A 58 -6.67 -2.86 28.55
CA PHE A 58 -5.22 -2.75 28.49
C PHE A 58 -4.75 -3.11 27.09
N ILE A 59 -4.06 -2.18 26.43
CA ILE A 59 -3.45 -2.42 25.12
C ILE A 59 -1.95 -2.10 25.21
N ASP A 60 -1.14 -3.11 24.92
CA ASP A 60 0.32 -3.00 24.85
C ASP A 60 0.74 -2.76 23.39
N GLU A 61 1.80 -1.98 23.21
CA GLU A 61 2.41 -1.69 21.91
C GLU A 61 1.41 -1.18 20.84
N CYS A 62 0.45 -0.32 21.23
CA CYS A 62 -0.58 0.16 20.32
C CYS A 62 -0.06 1.31 19.43
N PRO A 63 -0.14 1.19 18.09
CA PRO A 63 0.15 2.30 17.19
C PRO A 63 -0.82 3.46 17.40
N LYS A 64 -0.34 4.70 17.29
CA LYS A 64 -1.18 5.90 17.49
C LYS A 64 -2.39 5.97 16.52
N SER A 65 -2.21 5.59 15.25
CA SER A 65 -3.30 5.55 14.27
C SER A 65 -4.41 4.57 14.67
N LEU A 66 -4.02 3.38 15.12
CA LEU A 66 -4.96 2.35 15.56
C LEU A 66 -5.62 2.73 16.89
N LEU A 67 -4.92 3.46 17.77
CA LEU A 67 -5.50 4.03 18.99
C LEU A 67 -6.63 4.99 18.66
N ASP A 68 -6.45 5.89 17.69
CA ASP A 68 -7.47 6.86 17.30
C ASP A 68 -8.73 6.14 16.78
N GLU A 69 -8.57 5.13 15.92
CA GLU A 69 -9.69 4.27 15.46
C GLU A 69 -10.37 3.50 16.60
N ILE A 70 -9.61 2.99 17.57
CA ILE A 70 -10.15 2.29 18.74
C ILE A 70 -10.95 3.25 19.62
N VAL A 71 -10.47 4.47 19.82
CA VAL A 71 -11.16 5.49 20.61
C VAL A 71 -12.51 5.82 19.97
N GLU A 72 -12.55 6.03 18.65
CA GLU A 72 -13.80 6.24 17.91
C GLU A 72 -14.77 5.09 18.11
N ILE A 73 -14.30 3.85 17.92
CA ILE A 73 -15.12 2.64 18.12
C ILE A 73 -15.67 2.57 19.54
N VAL A 74 -14.85 2.82 20.57
CA VAL A 74 -15.27 2.69 21.96
C VAL A 74 -16.28 3.76 22.34
N VAL A 75 -16.11 5.00 21.88
CA VAL A 75 -17.03 6.10 22.16
C VAL A 75 -18.44 5.78 21.65
N ASP A 76 -18.54 5.14 20.48
CA ASP A 76 -19.81 4.76 19.86
C ASP A 76 -20.52 3.56 20.52
N LEU A 77 -19.87 2.86 21.46
CA LEU A 77 -20.45 1.69 22.11
C LEU A 77 -21.33 2.08 23.33
N PRO A 78 -22.48 1.43 23.53
CA PRO A 78 -23.32 1.64 24.70
C PRO A 78 -22.57 1.20 25.98
N GLY A 79 -22.58 2.05 27.02
CA GLY A 79 -21.86 1.81 28.28
C GLY A 79 -20.39 2.28 28.31
N SER A 80 -19.91 2.95 27.26
CA SER A 80 -18.54 3.47 27.13
C SER A 80 -18.16 4.57 28.13
N MET A 81 -19.15 5.14 28.84
CA MET A 81 -18.97 6.32 29.69
C MET A 81 -17.98 6.08 30.84
N HIS A 82 -17.87 4.85 31.34
CA HIS A 82 -17.00 4.48 32.48
C HIS A 82 -15.78 3.63 32.12
N ILE A 83 -15.46 3.51 30.83
CA ILE A 83 -14.32 2.70 30.38
C ILE A 83 -13.03 3.51 30.48
N THR A 84 -12.01 2.92 31.08
CA THR A 84 -10.65 3.45 31.10
C THR A 84 -9.77 2.61 30.17
N LEU A 85 -9.26 3.25 29.13
CA LEU A 85 -8.36 2.62 28.17
C LEU A 85 -6.91 2.95 28.58
N HIS A 86 -6.19 1.96 29.09
CA HIS A 86 -4.77 2.07 29.45
C HIS A 86 -3.93 1.55 28.30
N VAL A 87 -3.14 2.43 27.69
CA VAL A 87 -2.42 2.10 26.46
C VAL A 87 -0.95 2.45 26.59
N VAL A 88 -0.10 1.47 26.36
CA VAL A 88 1.29 1.77 25.99
C VAL A 88 1.26 2.20 24.55
N VAL A 89 1.30 3.51 24.38
CA VAL A 89 1.51 4.11 23.09
C VAL A 89 3.00 4.07 22.91
N ASP A 90 3.47 3.25 21.98
CA ASP A 90 4.83 3.48 21.54
C ASP A 90 4.88 4.89 20.96
N PRO A 91 5.88 5.73 21.36
CA PRO A 91 6.16 6.88 20.54
C PRO A 91 6.30 6.30 19.15
N THR A 92 5.56 6.85 18.18
CA THR A 92 5.85 6.55 16.78
C THR A 92 7.37 6.56 16.71
N PRO A 93 8.05 5.42 16.49
CA PRO A 93 9.49 5.42 16.50
C PRO A 93 9.88 6.58 15.58
N PRO A 94 10.88 7.43 15.92
CA PRO A 94 11.42 8.28 14.87
C PRO A 94 11.65 7.32 13.73
N ALA A 95 10.90 7.51 12.64
CA ALA A 95 10.67 6.51 11.61
C ALA A 95 11.95 5.68 11.45
N PRO A 96 11.97 4.34 11.53
CA PRO A 96 13.22 3.56 11.55
C PRO A 96 13.96 3.68 10.21
N SER A 97 14.46 4.86 9.86
CA SER A 97 14.01 5.54 8.63
C SER A 97 13.10 4.67 7.75
N SER A 98 11.89 4.36 8.26
CA SER A 98 10.79 3.80 7.46
C SER A 98 10.36 4.76 6.35
N ARG A 99 10.97 5.96 6.33
CA ARG A 99 11.10 6.90 5.21
C ARG A 99 11.66 6.32 3.92
N ILE A 100 12.24 5.12 3.90
CA ILE A 100 12.56 4.52 2.59
C ILE A 100 11.30 3.83 2.08
N VAL A 101 10.77 2.84 2.79
CA VAL A 101 9.71 1.98 2.23
C VAL A 101 8.31 2.61 2.27
N PHE A 102 7.93 3.30 3.35
CA PHE A 102 6.58 3.88 3.49
C PHE A 102 6.48 5.27 2.85
N ASP A 103 7.51 6.13 2.91
CA ASP A 103 7.51 7.35 2.11
C ASP A 103 7.68 7.02 0.61
N GLU A 104 8.41 5.97 0.19
CA GLU A 104 8.33 5.49 -1.20
C GLU A 104 6.93 4.99 -1.51
N PHE A 105 6.26 4.23 -0.63
CA PHE A 105 4.91 3.73 -0.92
C PHE A 105 3.88 4.87 -1.00
N PHE A 106 3.94 5.87 -0.12
CA PHE A 106 3.05 7.04 -0.16
C PHE A 106 3.45 8.06 -1.25
N ALA A 107 4.73 8.26 -1.53
CA ALA A 107 5.19 9.06 -2.67
C ALA A 107 4.84 8.37 -3.99
N TYR A 108 4.95 7.04 -4.09
CA TYR A 108 4.50 6.27 -5.24
C TYR A 108 2.98 6.29 -5.40
N GLN A 109 2.22 6.54 -4.33
CA GLN A 109 0.76 6.74 -4.35
C GLN A 109 0.38 8.17 -4.79
N ASP A 110 1.17 9.17 -4.37
CA ASP A 110 1.00 10.59 -4.73
C ASP A 110 1.51 10.91 -6.14
N GLU A 111 2.52 10.15 -6.61
CA GLU A 111 3.03 10.16 -7.99
C GLU A 111 2.14 9.37 -8.96
N ARG A 112 1.15 8.58 -8.49
CA ARG A 112 0.29 7.75 -9.36
C ARG A 112 -0.40 8.51 -10.47
N PRO A 113 -1.00 9.69 -10.22
CA PRO A 113 -1.62 10.47 -11.29
C PRO A 113 -0.56 10.86 -12.33
N GLY A 114 0.65 11.23 -11.88
CA GLY A 114 1.77 11.58 -12.76
C GLY A 114 2.32 10.40 -13.55
N ILE A 115 2.49 9.22 -12.93
CA ILE A 115 2.91 7.98 -13.59
C ILE A 115 1.85 7.55 -14.60
N ARG A 116 0.57 7.62 -14.23
CA ARG A 116 -0.55 7.27 -15.09
C ARG A 116 -0.63 8.20 -16.29
N GLU A 117 -0.57 9.50 -16.07
CA GLU A 117 -0.59 10.49 -17.14
C GLU A 117 0.62 10.34 -18.07
N ALA A 118 1.83 10.29 -17.51
CA ALA A 118 3.06 10.14 -18.28
C ALA A 118 3.06 8.84 -19.10
N GLY A 119 2.68 7.72 -18.48
CA GLY A 119 2.59 6.42 -19.14
C GLY A 119 1.51 6.38 -20.22
N THR A 120 0.32 6.95 -19.97
CA THR A 120 -0.75 7.00 -20.98
C THR A 120 -0.36 7.87 -22.17
N GLN A 121 0.29 9.01 -21.92
CA GLN A 121 0.81 9.88 -22.98
C GLN A 121 1.94 9.21 -23.77
N ALA A 122 2.86 8.52 -23.10
CA ALA A 122 3.92 7.74 -23.74
C ALA A 122 3.35 6.60 -24.59
N LEU A 123 2.37 5.85 -24.06
CA LEU A 123 1.67 4.81 -24.80
C LEU A 123 1.02 5.37 -26.08
N ALA A 124 0.35 6.52 -25.98
CA ALA A 124 -0.25 7.19 -27.13
C ALA A 124 0.79 7.63 -28.19
N ARG A 125 2.03 7.95 -27.79
CA ARG A 125 3.15 8.25 -28.71
C ARG A 125 3.77 7.00 -29.33
N LEU A 126 3.90 5.91 -28.57
CA LEU A 126 4.50 4.65 -29.04
C LEU A 126 3.63 3.93 -30.08
N VAL A 127 2.30 3.93 -29.91
CA VAL A 127 1.37 3.25 -30.83
C VAL A 127 1.57 3.62 -32.30
N PRO A 128 1.57 4.91 -32.71
CA PRO A 128 1.80 5.28 -34.11
C PRO A 128 3.22 4.98 -34.61
N VAL A 129 4.19 4.74 -33.73
CA VAL A 129 5.54 4.30 -34.09
C VAL A 129 5.58 2.79 -34.31
N ALA A 130 4.92 2.04 -33.43
CA ALA A 130 4.80 0.58 -33.49
C ALA A 130 4.05 0.08 -34.74
N LEU A 131 3.15 0.91 -35.28
CA LEU A 131 2.35 0.63 -36.48
C LEU A 131 3.04 1.02 -37.80
N ARG A 132 4.33 1.39 -37.76
CA ARG A 132 5.14 1.66 -38.96
C ARG A 132 6.04 0.47 -39.29
N ASP A 133 6.73 0.53 -40.42
CA ASP A 133 7.62 -0.54 -40.88
C ASP A 133 9.09 -0.12 -40.76
N THR A 134 9.62 -0.10 -39.53
CA THR A 134 11.04 0.18 -39.25
C THR A 134 11.59 -0.78 -38.19
N GLY A 135 12.92 -0.87 -38.07
CA GLY A 135 13.56 -1.65 -37.01
C GLY A 135 13.14 -1.21 -35.59
N GLN A 136 13.03 0.10 -35.37
CA GLN A 136 12.55 0.64 -34.10
C GLN A 136 11.06 0.34 -33.89
N SER A 137 10.24 0.41 -34.95
CA SER A 137 8.82 0.04 -34.90
C SER A 137 8.61 -1.40 -34.46
N ARG A 138 9.42 -2.32 -34.98
CA ARG A 138 9.42 -3.73 -34.55
C ARG A 138 9.75 -3.85 -33.07
N THR A 139 10.80 -3.18 -32.58
CA THR A 139 11.15 -3.21 -31.15
C THR A 139 10.01 -2.68 -30.29
N VAL A 140 9.43 -1.53 -30.63
CA VAL A 140 8.32 -0.93 -29.88
C VAL A 140 7.08 -1.82 -29.94
N GLY A 141 6.73 -2.35 -31.10
CA GLY A 141 5.56 -3.23 -31.27
C GLY A 141 5.68 -4.52 -30.45
N ARG A 142 6.86 -5.17 -30.49
CA ARG A 142 7.11 -6.37 -29.67
C ARG A 142 7.16 -6.07 -28.18
N PHE A 143 7.66 -4.90 -27.79
CA PHE A 143 7.59 -4.44 -26.41
C PHE A 143 6.14 -4.32 -25.93
N LEU A 144 5.28 -3.63 -26.69
CA LEU A 144 3.86 -3.48 -26.35
C LEU A 144 3.14 -4.85 -26.30
N LEU A 145 3.39 -5.73 -27.27
CA LEU A 145 2.83 -7.09 -27.25
C LEU A 145 3.30 -7.90 -26.04
N GLY A 146 4.56 -7.74 -25.63
CA GLY A 146 5.09 -8.39 -24.44
C GLY A 146 4.44 -7.93 -23.14
N LEU A 147 4.05 -6.65 -23.05
CA LEU A 147 3.21 -6.16 -21.93
C LEU A 147 1.79 -6.74 -21.99
N TYR A 148 1.21 -6.83 -23.19
CA TYR A 148 -0.14 -7.37 -23.37
C TYR A 148 -0.24 -8.86 -23.03
N ASN A 149 0.73 -9.66 -23.47
CA ASN A 149 0.80 -11.07 -23.13
C ASN A 149 2.24 -11.59 -23.29
N GLY A 150 3.04 -11.50 -22.23
CA GLY A 150 4.45 -11.91 -22.26
C GLY A 150 4.68 -13.41 -22.48
N HIS A 151 3.67 -14.26 -22.25
CA HIS A 151 3.77 -15.69 -22.55
C HIS A 151 3.65 -15.97 -24.05
N GLU A 152 2.73 -15.28 -24.73
CA GLU A 152 2.53 -15.42 -26.17
C GLU A 152 3.58 -14.62 -26.97
N PHE A 153 3.99 -13.45 -26.46
CA PHE A 153 4.89 -12.53 -27.13
C PHE A 153 6.12 -12.21 -26.26
N PRO A 154 7.06 -13.14 -26.08
CA PRO A 154 8.26 -12.88 -25.29
C PRO A 154 9.09 -11.75 -25.91
N PHE A 155 9.51 -10.82 -25.06
CA PHE A 155 10.32 -9.67 -25.44
C PHE A 155 11.73 -9.73 -24.86
N THR A 156 12.74 -9.50 -25.70
CA THR A 156 14.15 -9.49 -25.28
C THR A 156 14.55 -8.10 -24.82
N LEU A 157 14.91 -7.93 -23.55
CA LEU A 157 15.27 -6.61 -22.99
C LEU A 157 16.44 -5.92 -23.69
N THR A 158 17.36 -6.67 -24.30
CA THR A 158 18.48 -6.08 -25.06
C THR A 158 18.02 -5.37 -26.32
N ASP A 159 16.83 -5.67 -26.85
CA ASP A 159 16.26 -5.01 -28.03
C ASP A 159 15.99 -3.52 -27.76
N LEU A 160 15.78 -3.12 -26.49
CA LEU A 160 15.61 -1.71 -26.11
C LEU A 160 16.84 -0.85 -26.44
N ARG A 161 18.03 -1.45 -26.59
CA ARG A 161 19.27 -0.73 -26.93
C ARG A 161 19.29 -0.17 -28.36
N SER A 162 18.37 -0.63 -29.22
CA SER A 162 18.27 -0.15 -30.61
C SER A 162 17.35 1.06 -30.78
N LEU A 163 16.69 1.49 -29.71
CA LEU A 163 15.77 2.63 -29.73
C LEU A 163 16.51 3.96 -29.59
N ASP A 164 15.99 4.98 -30.27
CA ASP A 164 16.33 6.37 -29.97
C ASP A 164 15.92 6.70 -28.53
N ALA A 165 16.66 7.60 -27.88
CA ALA A 165 16.50 7.90 -26.45
C ALA A 165 15.04 8.24 -26.07
N GLY A 166 14.34 9.03 -26.89
CA GLY A 166 12.94 9.37 -26.62
C GLY A 166 11.99 8.17 -26.67
N LEU A 167 12.21 7.20 -27.56
CA LEU A 167 11.40 5.99 -27.63
C LEU A 167 11.73 5.04 -26.48
N PHE A 168 13.00 4.98 -26.07
CA PHE A 168 13.41 4.27 -24.87
C PHE A 168 12.72 4.84 -23.63
N ASP A 169 12.76 6.16 -23.43
CA ASP A 169 12.12 6.83 -22.30
C ASP A 169 10.61 6.60 -22.27
N ASP A 170 9.96 6.65 -23.44
CA ASP A 170 8.54 6.33 -23.57
C ASP A 170 8.26 4.85 -23.20
N CYS A 171 9.10 3.90 -23.62
CA CYS A 171 8.97 2.49 -23.21
C CYS A 171 9.10 2.34 -21.68
N ILE A 172 10.04 3.06 -21.04
CA ILE A 172 10.18 3.02 -19.58
C ILE A 172 8.96 3.64 -18.89
N ALA A 173 8.40 4.73 -19.42
CA ALA A 173 7.18 5.33 -18.87
C ALA A 173 5.97 4.38 -18.96
N VAL A 174 5.80 3.67 -20.07
CA VAL A 174 4.75 2.64 -20.20
C VAL A 174 5.02 1.43 -19.30
N LEU A 175 6.26 0.99 -19.16
CA LEU A 175 6.59 -0.09 -18.23
C LEU A 175 6.31 0.30 -16.76
N ARG A 176 6.56 1.57 -16.39
CA ARG A 176 6.21 2.10 -15.07
C ARG A 176 4.70 2.12 -14.85
N LEU A 177 3.92 2.48 -15.87
CA LEU A 177 2.45 2.39 -15.85
C LEU A 177 1.98 0.94 -15.63
N ASP A 178 2.57 -0.02 -16.35
CA ASP A 178 2.14 -1.43 -16.33
C ASP A 178 2.62 -2.21 -15.09
N ASN A 179 3.65 -1.71 -14.39
CA ASN A 179 4.17 -2.31 -13.15
C ASN A 179 3.17 -2.27 -11.98
N VAL A 180 2.15 -1.40 -12.04
CA VAL A 180 1.02 -1.37 -11.08
C VAL A 180 -0.28 -1.28 -11.88
N PRO A 181 -0.73 -2.39 -12.48
CA PRO A 181 -1.78 -2.36 -13.48
C PRO A 181 -3.16 -2.10 -12.85
N GLU A 182 -3.79 -0.98 -13.20
CA GLU A 182 -5.22 -0.70 -12.92
C GLU A 182 -6.12 -1.26 -14.02
N LEU A 183 -5.60 -1.30 -15.24
CA LEU A 183 -6.22 -1.79 -16.47
C LEU A 183 -5.16 -2.55 -17.27
N GLU A 184 -5.58 -3.42 -18.19
CA GLU A 184 -4.64 -3.98 -19.15
C GLU A 184 -4.08 -2.87 -20.06
N VAL A 185 -2.83 -2.97 -20.49
CA VAL A 185 -2.14 -1.93 -21.29
C VAL A 185 -2.95 -1.42 -22.48
N HIS A 186 -3.70 -2.30 -23.14
CA HIS A 186 -4.51 -1.95 -24.30
C HIS A 186 -5.80 -1.18 -23.94
N GLU A 187 -6.29 -1.25 -22.70
CA GLU A 187 -7.52 -0.59 -22.27
C GLU A 187 -7.35 0.90 -21.99
N TYR A 188 -6.10 1.39 -21.85
CA TYR A 188 -5.79 2.83 -21.78
C TYR A 188 -5.97 3.57 -23.12
N LEU A 189 -6.20 2.83 -24.21
CA LEU A 189 -6.28 3.38 -25.56
C LEU A 189 -7.70 3.27 -26.15
N PRO A 190 -8.20 4.33 -26.81
CA PRO A 190 -9.37 4.20 -27.66
C PRO A 190 -9.12 3.14 -28.75
N LYS A 191 -9.99 2.14 -28.85
CA LYS A 191 -9.88 1.01 -29.78
C LYS A 191 -8.63 0.14 -29.56
N GLY A 192 -8.08 0.08 -28.34
CA GLY A 192 -6.85 -0.65 -28.06
C GLY A 192 -6.86 -2.12 -28.49
N ARG A 193 -7.98 -2.84 -28.35
CA ARG A 193 -8.10 -4.22 -28.88
C ARG A 193 -7.79 -4.30 -30.37
N MET A 194 -8.29 -3.37 -31.18
CA MET A 194 -8.02 -3.36 -32.62
C MET A 194 -6.55 -3.05 -32.91
N ILE A 195 -5.97 -2.10 -32.17
CA ILE A 195 -4.56 -1.73 -32.29
C ILE A 195 -3.66 -2.93 -31.97
N PHE A 196 -3.90 -3.62 -30.86
CA PHE A 196 -3.11 -4.78 -30.46
C PHE A 196 -3.31 -5.99 -31.37
N ASN A 197 -4.50 -6.16 -31.96
CA ASN A 197 -4.69 -7.15 -33.04
C ASN A 197 -3.79 -6.84 -34.24
N GLN A 198 -3.74 -5.57 -34.67
CA GLN A 198 -2.87 -5.17 -35.79
C GLN A 198 -1.38 -5.31 -35.45
N LEU A 199 -0.98 -5.03 -34.21
CA LEU A 199 0.39 -5.28 -33.76
C LEU A 199 0.74 -6.77 -33.81
N ARG A 200 -0.18 -7.66 -33.45
CA ARG A 200 0.01 -9.12 -33.59
C ARG A 200 0.17 -9.53 -35.05
N GLU A 201 -0.57 -8.92 -35.97
CA GLU A 201 -0.40 -9.18 -37.40
C GLU A 201 0.98 -8.74 -37.92
N TYR A 202 1.54 -7.65 -37.38
CA TYR A 202 2.85 -7.15 -37.81
C TYR A 202 4.02 -7.88 -37.14
N TRP A 203 3.90 -8.21 -35.84
CA TRP A 203 5.04 -8.56 -34.99
C TRP A 203 4.83 -9.78 -34.10
N GLY A 204 3.67 -10.44 -34.18
CA GLY A 204 3.32 -11.63 -33.42
C GLY A 204 4.02 -12.90 -33.87
#